data_AF-A0A2V5X2Z9-F1
#
_entry.id   AF-A0A2V5X2Z9-F1
#
_cell.length_a   1.000
_cell.length_b   1.000
_cell.length_c   1.000
_cell.angle_alpha   90.00
_cell.angle_beta   90.00
_cell.angle_gamma   90.00
#
_symmetry.space_group_name_H-M   'P 1'
#
loop_
_entity.id
_entity.type
_entity.pdbx_description
1 polymer ?
#
loop_
_entity_poly.entity_id
_entity_poly.type
_entity_poly.pdbx_seq_one_letter_code
_entity_poly.pdbx_strand_id
1 'polypeptide(L)'
;MSRFVLIFVAAALSLPSLALAKRVAQAEVKPVVYQGVLYIAPNDDGRRAYIEAWDVRTNKKLWDLTIFVNRIDPKLEEDIQWVFIKALRVQNGALIVMPERGKTYQVDLKTRAVT
;
A
#
# COMPACT_ATOMS: atom_id res chain seq x y z
N MET A 1 -30.20 -37.55 -49.27
CA MET A 1 -30.98 -36.37 -49.70
C MET A 1 -31.34 -35.57 -48.45
N SER A 2 -31.18 -34.24 -48.51
CA SER A 2 -31.57 -33.19 -47.55
C SER A 2 -31.00 -33.24 -46.12
N ARG A 3 -30.01 -32.40 -45.75
CA ARG A 3 -30.07 -30.95 -45.43
C ARG A 3 -30.68 -30.71 -44.03
N PHE A 4 -29.84 -30.57 -43.00
CA PHE A 4 -29.35 -29.31 -42.40
C PHE A 4 -30.39 -28.57 -41.53
N VAL A 5 -29.88 -27.97 -40.44
CA VAL A 5 -30.50 -26.96 -39.55
C VAL A 5 -31.42 -27.57 -38.49
N LEU A 6 -31.05 -27.65 -37.20
CA LEU A 6 -30.98 -26.52 -36.27
C LEU A 6 -30.08 -26.89 -35.07
N ILE A 7 -28.80 -26.55 -35.13
CA ILE A 7 -28.02 -26.33 -33.91
C ILE A 7 -28.35 -24.89 -33.51
N PHE A 8 -29.24 -24.73 -32.53
CA PHE A 8 -29.46 -23.43 -31.88
C PHE A 8 -28.14 -23.01 -31.24
N VAL A 9 -27.48 -22.05 -31.90
CA VAL A 9 -26.23 -21.44 -31.48
C VAL A 9 -26.44 -20.76 -30.13
N ALA A 10 -26.08 -21.45 -29.06
CA ALA A 10 -25.99 -20.90 -27.70
C ALA A 10 -24.72 -20.02 -27.56
N ALA A 11 -24.57 -19.01 -28.41
CA ALA A 11 -23.42 -18.10 -28.43
C ALA A 11 -23.77 -16.69 -27.92
N ALA A 12 -24.61 -16.59 -26.89
CA ALA A 12 -25.06 -15.31 -26.34
C ALA A 12 -24.53 -14.98 -24.93
N LEU A 13 -23.61 -15.78 -24.36
CA LEU A 13 -23.17 -15.60 -22.96
C LEU A 13 -21.64 -15.57 -22.83
N SER A 14 -21.00 -14.63 -23.52
CA SER A 14 -19.63 -14.24 -23.19
C SER A 14 -19.37 -12.79 -23.59
N LEU A 15 -20.26 -11.88 -23.21
CA LEU A 15 -19.88 -10.48 -23.11
C LEU A 15 -18.93 -10.38 -21.91
N PRO A 16 -17.65 -10.02 -22.09
CA PRO A 16 -16.79 -9.78 -20.95
C PRO A 16 -17.39 -8.61 -20.17
N SER A 17 -17.84 -8.88 -18.95
CA SER A 17 -18.19 -7.83 -18.01
C SER A 17 -16.96 -6.95 -17.85
N LEU A 18 -17.04 -5.69 -18.33
CA LEU A 18 -16.07 -4.65 -18.01
C LEU A 18 -16.19 -4.35 -16.51
N ALA A 19 -15.61 -5.22 -15.68
CA ALA A 19 -15.51 -5.02 -14.26
C ALA A 19 -14.49 -3.90 -14.02
N LEU A 20 -14.97 -2.67 -13.99
CA LEU A 20 -14.22 -1.52 -13.47
C LEU A 20 -14.14 -1.66 -11.95
N ALA A 21 -13.22 -2.50 -11.47
CA ALA A 21 -12.92 -2.62 -10.05
C ALA A 21 -12.13 -1.39 -9.60
N LYS A 22 -12.83 -0.34 -9.17
CA LYS A 22 -12.19 0.82 -8.54
C LYS A 22 -11.48 0.38 -7.27
N ARG A 23 -10.23 0.84 -7.07
CA ARG A 23 -9.47 0.55 -5.86
C ARG A 23 -10.22 1.06 -4.62
N VAL A 24 -10.29 0.22 -3.59
CA VAL A 24 -10.79 0.63 -2.26
C VAL A 24 -9.86 1.71 -1.71
N ALA A 25 -10.42 2.76 -1.13
CA ALA A 25 -9.65 3.79 -0.47
C ALA A 25 -8.69 3.17 0.55
N GLN A 26 -7.48 3.71 0.62
CA GLN A 26 -6.49 3.20 1.55
C GLN A 26 -6.97 3.40 3.00
N ALA A 27 -6.75 2.40 3.85
CA ALA A 27 -7.04 2.51 5.26
C ALA A 27 -6.09 3.50 5.95
N GLU A 28 -6.64 4.33 6.83
CA GLU A 28 -5.85 5.18 7.72
C GLU A 28 -4.95 4.32 8.61
N VAL A 29 -3.66 4.65 8.66
CA VAL A 29 -2.69 3.94 9.49
C VAL A 29 -2.70 4.54 10.88
N LYS A 30 -3.06 3.73 11.88
CA LYS A 30 -3.01 4.17 13.28
C LYS A 30 -1.57 4.59 13.66
N PRO A 31 -1.36 5.83 14.13
CA PRO A 31 -0.06 6.27 14.61
C PRO A 31 0.44 5.47 15.81
N VAL A 32 1.76 5.43 15.99
CA VAL A 32 2.40 4.79 17.14
C VAL A 32 3.20 5.82 17.92
N VAL A 33 3.01 5.86 19.25
CA VAL A 33 3.84 6.67 20.14
C VAL A 33 4.82 5.76 20.86
N TYR A 34 6.11 6.12 20.84
CA TYR A 34 7.15 5.41 21.58
C TYR A 34 8.24 6.38 22.02
N GLN A 35 8.62 6.33 23.30
CA GLN A 35 9.65 7.20 23.91
C GLN A 35 9.48 8.70 23.62
N GLY A 36 8.24 9.20 23.63
CA GLY A 36 7.95 10.61 23.38
C GLY A 36 7.98 11.03 21.91
N VAL A 37 8.07 10.07 20.99
CA VAL A 37 8.01 10.32 19.54
C VAL A 37 6.75 9.68 18.96
N LEU A 38 6.00 10.46 18.19
CA LEU A 38 4.88 10.03 17.37
C LEU A 38 5.38 9.62 15.99
N TYR A 39 5.08 8.39 15.60
CA TYR A 39 5.38 7.84 14.28
C TYR A 39 4.10 7.73 13.47
N ILE A 40 4.10 8.37 12.29
CA ILE A 40 2.99 8.35 11.35
C ILE A 40 3.46 7.82 9.99
N ALA A 41 2.54 7.18 9.26
CA ALA A 41 2.72 6.80 7.86
C ALA A 41 1.74 7.61 7.01
N PRO A 42 2.17 8.72 6.39
CA PRO A 42 1.27 9.63 5.68
C PRO A 42 0.54 8.97 4.51
N ASN A 43 1.26 8.10 3.78
CA ASN A 43 0.76 7.44 2.57
C ASN A 43 0.07 8.41 1.60
N ASP A 44 0.85 9.34 1.06
CA ASP A 44 0.40 10.45 0.22
C ASP A 44 0.01 10.03 -1.20
N ASP A 45 0.95 10.04 -2.15
CA ASP A 45 0.64 9.88 -3.59
C ASP A 45 0.84 8.44 -4.10
N GLY A 46 1.20 7.52 -3.20
CA GLY A 46 1.42 6.12 -3.50
C GLY A 46 2.74 5.79 -4.21
N ARG A 47 3.60 6.77 -4.52
CA ARG A 47 4.91 6.51 -5.13
C ARG A 47 5.98 6.23 -4.08
N ARG A 48 5.86 6.85 -2.90
CA ARG A 48 6.81 6.73 -1.80
C ARG A 48 6.11 6.30 -0.51
N ALA A 49 6.58 5.21 0.09
CA ALA A 49 6.17 4.81 1.42
C ALA A 49 7.22 5.28 2.44
N TYR A 50 6.83 6.16 3.36
CA TYR A 50 7.73 6.73 4.36
C TYR A 50 7.06 6.89 5.73
N ILE A 51 7.91 7.01 6.74
CA ILE A 51 7.52 7.31 8.11
C ILE A 51 7.94 8.73 8.43
N GLU A 52 7.10 9.47 9.13
CA GLU A 52 7.49 10.69 9.82
C GLU A 52 7.55 10.45 11.33
N ALA A 53 8.55 11.07 11.96
CA ALA A 53 8.71 11.09 13.40
C ALA A 53 8.52 12.52 13.92
N TRP A 54 7.70 12.67 14.95
CA TRP A 54 7.33 13.95 15.54
C TRP A 54 7.53 13.91 17.05
N ASP A 55 8.06 14.99 17.62
CA ASP A 55 8.13 15.14 19.07
C ASP A 55 6.72 15.42 19.62
N VAL A 56 6.24 14.57 20.53
CA VAL A 56 4.85 14.66 21.03
C VAL A 56 4.58 15.89 21.88
N ARG A 57 5.63 16.49 22.46
CA ARG A 57 5.48 17.63 23.37
C ARG A 57 5.44 18.96 22.64
N THR A 58 6.27 19.08 21.61
CA THR A 58 6.49 20.32 20.86
C THR A 58 5.76 20.32 19.51
N ASN A 59 5.24 19.17 19.09
CA ASN A 59 4.62 18.96 17.78
C ASN A 59 5.55 19.34 16.62
N LYS A 60 6.86 19.17 16.81
CA LYS A 60 7.87 19.42 15.78
C LYS A 60 8.24 18.12 15.09
N LYS A 61 8.27 18.13 13.76
CA LYS A 61 8.83 17.04 12.97
C LYS A 61 10.31 16.89 13.31
N LEU A 62 10.71 15.68 13.69
CA LEU A 62 12.09 15.31 13.98
C LEU A 62 12.81 14.83 12.71
N TRP A 63 12.15 13.98 11.93
CA TRP A 63 12.67 13.45 10.66
C TRP A 63 11.57 12.77 9.85
N ASP A 64 11.86 12.51 8.57
CA ASP A 64 11.17 11.50 7.76
C ASP A 64 12.16 10.47 7.22
N LEU A 65 11.66 9.27 6.93
CA LEU A 65 12.45 8.14 6.46
C LEU A 65 11.68 7.36 5.40
N THR A 66 12.26 7.26 4.20
CA THR A 66 11.72 6.38 3.14
C THR A 66 11.93 4.92 3.51
N ILE A 67 10.86 4.12 3.48
CA ILE A 67 10.90 2.68 3.72
C ILE A 67 11.02 1.93 2.40
N PHE A 68 10.22 2.32 1.40
CA PHE A 68 10.33 1.81 0.04
C PHE A 68 9.71 2.78 -0.97
N VAL A 69 10.05 2.57 -2.24
CA VAL A 69 9.43 3.25 -3.38
C VAL A 69 8.69 2.22 -4.23
N ASN A 70 7.51 2.59 -4.72
CA ASN A 70 6.79 1.77 -5.67
C ASN A 70 7.38 2.01 -7.06
N ARG A 71 7.95 0.98 -7.66
CA ARG A 71 8.42 1.04 -9.05
C ARG A 71 7.21 0.93 -9.97
N ILE A 72 6.88 2.02 -10.65
CA ILE A 72 5.73 2.11 -11.54
C ILE A 72 6.17 1.78 -12.97
N ASP A 73 5.49 0.82 -13.59
CA ASP A 73 5.55 0.63 -15.04
C ASP A 73 4.61 1.65 -15.70
N PRO A 74 5.13 2.58 -16.53
CA PRO A 74 4.31 3.59 -17.20
C PRO A 74 3.35 3.01 -18.25
N LYS A 75 3.48 1.72 -18.60
CA LYS A 75 2.57 1.03 -19.53
C LYS A 75 1.32 0.46 -18.85
N LEU A 76 1.29 0.46 -17.52
CA LEU A 76 0.18 -0.03 -16.72
C LEU A 76 -0.49 1.14 -16.00
N GLU A 77 -1.76 0.98 -15.63
CA GLU A 77 -2.45 1.94 -14.78
C GLU A 77 -1.66 2.13 -13.48
N GLU A 78 -1.51 3.38 -13.03
CA GLU A 78 -0.57 3.69 -11.96
C GLU A 78 -1.09 3.27 -10.58
N ASP A 79 -2.36 3.55 -10.29
CA ASP A 79 -2.93 3.38 -8.95
C ASP A 79 -3.16 1.91 -8.57
N ILE A 80 -3.26 0.99 -9.53
CA ILE A 80 -3.26 -0.45 -9.27
C ILE A 80 -1.89 -0.94 -8.76
N GLN A 81 -0.82 -0.21 -9.06
CA GLN A 81 0.55 -0.57 -8.71
C GLN A 81 0.96 -0.07 -7.32
N TRP A 82 0.28 0.94 -6.77
CA TRP A 82 0.63 1.49 -5.45
C TRP A 82 0.55 0.43 -4.35
N VAL A 83 1.57 0.41 -3.49
CA VAL A 83 1.58 -0.35 -2.23
C VAL A 83 1.77 0.65 -1.11
N PHE A 84 0.83 0.69 -0.18
CA PHE A 84 0.90 1.59 0.96
C PHE A 84 1.37 0.86 2.22
N ILE A 85 1.77 1.64 3.23
CA ILE A 85 1.92 1.15 4.60
C ILE A 85 0.52 0.94 5.16
N LYS A 86 0.27 -0.26 5.71
CA LYS A 86 -1.01 -0.65 6.31
C LYS A 86 -1.01 -0.53 7.83
N ALA A 87 0.11 -0.82 8.48
CA ALA A 87 0.19 -0.80 9.94
C ALA A 87 1.59 -0.49 10.45
N LEU A 88 1.62 0.13 11.63
CA LEU A 88 2.81 0.38 12.43
C LEU A 88 2.66 -0.31 13.78
N ARG A 89 3.75 -0.85 14.31
CA ARG A 89 3.85 -1.29 15.70
C ARG A 89 5.28 -1.23 16.18
N VAL A 90 5.49 -1.06 17.48
CA VAL A 90 6.83 -1.18 18.07
C VAL A 90 7.01 -2.60 18.61
N GLN A 91 8.15 -3.20 18.29
CA GLN A 91 8.56 -4.50 18.81
C GLN A 91 10.06 -4.47 19.10
N ASN A 92 10.46 -4.86 20.31
CA ASN A 92 11.87 -4.94 20.72
C ASN A 92 12.68 -3.65 20.47
N GLY A 93 12.05 -2.48 20.64
CA GLY A 93 12.68 -1.17 20.44
C GLY A 93 12.83 -0.74 18.99
N ALA A 94 12.34 -1.53 18.03
CA ALA A 94 12.29 -1.18 16.62
C ALA A 94 10.85 -0.88 16.18
N LEU A 95 10.71 -0.03 15.16
CA LEU A 95 9.43 0.22 14.52
C LEU A 95 9.23 -0.79 13.38
N ILE A 96 8.18 -1.59 13.49
CA ILE A 96 7.76 -2.57 12.51
C ILE A 96 6.76 -1.90 11.57
N VAL A 97 7.08 -1.90 10.28
CA VAL A 97 6.30 -1.28 9.21
C VAL A 97 5.75 -2.37 8.31
N MET A 98 4.43 -2.50 8.28
CA MET A 98 3.74 -3.55 7.53
C MET A 98 3.07 -2.93 6.30
N PRO A 99 3.54 -3.23 5.07
CA PRO A 99 2.86 -2.80 3.86
C PRO A 99 1.59 -3.61 3.59
N GLU A 100 0.75 -3.13 2.68
CA GLU A 100 -0.41 -3.87 2.18
C GLU A 100 -0.01 -5.16 1.44
N ARG A 101 1.16 -5.15 0.79
CA ARG A 101 1.73 -6.28 0.05
C ARG A 101 3.25 -6.32 0.25
N GLY A 102 3.83 -7.53 0.22
CA GLY A 102 5.27 -7.73 0.32
C GLY A 102 5.76 -8.00 1.75
N LYS A 103 7.06 -7.79 1.98
CA LYS A 103 7.70 -8.06 3.27
C LYS A 103 7.42 -6.96 4.28
N THR A 104 7.42 -7.32 5.55
CA THR A 104 7.46 -6.35 6.66
C THR A 104 8.88 -5.79 6.78
N TYR A 105 8.98 -4.52 7.13
CA TYR A 105 10.25 -3.83 7.37
C TYR A 105 10.43 -3.56 8.86
N GLN A 106 11.67 -3.60 9.31
CA GLN A 106 12.06 -3.17 10.64
C GLN A 106 12.92 -1.90 10.53
N VAL A 107 12.56 -0.88 11.31
CA VAL A 107 13.31 0.37 11.40
C VAL A 107 13.97 0.44 12.77
N ASP A 108 15.29 0.51 12.79
CA ASP A 108 16.03 0.86 14.00
C ASP A 108 15.82 2.34 14.30
N LEU A 109 15.19 2.65 15.44
CA LEU A 109 14.79 4.02 15.77
C LEU A 109 15.95 4.93 16.18
N LYS A 110 17.15 4.38 16.43
CA LYS A 110 18.36 5.15 16.78
C LYS A 110 19.17 5.49 15.53
N THR A 111 19.39 4.49 14.67
CA THR A 111 20.25 4.60 13.48
C THR A 111 19.46 4.96 12.23
N ARG A 112 18.15 4.71 12.22
CA ARG A 112 17.24 4.82 11.06
C ARG A 112 17.54 3.81 9.96
N ALA A 113 18.26 2.73 10.28
CA ALA A 113 18.46 1.62 9.36
C ALA A 113 17.14 0.88 9.11
N VAL A 114 16.92 0.46 7.86
CA VAL A 114 15.74 -0.29 7.41
C VAL A 114 16.18 -1.68 6.95
N THR A 115 15.53 -2.73 7.45
CA THR A 115 15.78 -4.14 7.08
C THR A 115 14.51 -4.86 6.68
#